data_AF-A0A7Y5FYN9-F1
#
_entry.id   AF-A0A7Y5FYN9-F1
#
_cell.length_a   1.000
_cell.length_b   1.000
_cell.length_c   1.000
_cell.angle_alpha   90.00
_cell.angle_beta   90.00
_cell.angle_gamma   90.00
#
_symmetry.space_group_name_H-M   'P 1'
#
loop_
_entity.id
_entity.type
_entity.pdbx_description
1 polymer ?
#
loop_
_entity_poly.entity_id
_entity_poly.type
_entity_poly.pdbx_seq_one_letter_code
_entity_poly.pdbx_strand_id
1 'polypeptide(L)'
;MSDQILLWVGFNVFVLLMLALDLGVFHRKAHVVKTKEALLWSAVWIALALLFNLGIYFWQGQKVALEFLTGYLIEKSLSVDNIFVFIMIFAYFGVPALYQHKVLFWGILGALVMRAIFIASGVALIERFHWIIYVFGAFLILTGVKMAWQKDKEIHPEKNPLLRLFRRLMPVTDRYHGGDFFVKQAGRYFATPLFVVLLLVETTDLIFAVDSIPAILAITLDPFIVYTSNVFAILGLRSLYFALAGIM
;
A
#
# COMPACT_ATOMS: atom_id res chain seq x y z
N MET A 1 -22.64 4.44 -19.10
CA MET A 1 -21.84 5.47 -18.39
C MET A 1 -22.35 5.76 -17.00
N SER A 2 -23.67 5.97 -16.79
CA SER A 2 -24.28 6.17 -15.46
C SER A 2 -23.95 5.05 -14.47
N ASP A 3 -24.12 3.79 -14.89
CA ASP A 3 -23.97 2.63 -13.99
C ASP A 3 -22.50 2.42 -13.58
N GLN A 4 -21.58 2.66 -14.51
CA GLN A 4 -20.14 2.55 -14.26
C GLN A 4 -19.67 3.63 -13.28
N ILE A 5 -20.10 4.89 -13.47
CA ILE A 5 -19.79 5.98 -12.53
C ILE A 5 -20.38 5.68 -11.15
N LEU A 6 -21.60 5.13 -11.09
CA LEU A 6 -22.26 4.79 -9.84
C LEU A 6 -21.52 3.67 -9.08
N LEU A 7 -20.91 2.72 -9.78
CA LEU A 7 -20.06 1.69 -9.18
C LEU A 7 -18.74 2.25 -8.66
N TRP A 8 -18.08 3.12 -9.43
CA TRP A 8 -16.87 3.80 -8.96
C TRP A 8 -17.15 4.64 -7.72
N VAL A 9 -18.23 5.43 -7.73
CA VAL A 9 -18.63 6.25 -6.59
C VAL A 9 -19.03 5.36 -5.41
N GLY A 10 -19.87 4.35 -5.63
CA GLY A 10 -20.32 3.43 -4.59
C GLY A 10 -19.17 2.67 -3.94
N PHE A 11 -18.22 2.18 -4.74
CA PHE A 11 -17.03 1.50 -4.25
C PHE A 11 -16.12 2.45 -3.45
N ASN A 12 -15.83 3.65 -3.94
CA ASN A 12 -15.01 4.60 -3.20
C ASN A 12 -15.69 5.07 -1.90
N VAL A 13 -17.01 5.26 -1.90
CA VAL A 13 -17.77 5.54 -0.68
C VAL A 13 -17.66 4.36 0.29
N PHE A 14 -17.82 3.13 -0.19
CA PHE A 14 -17.62 1.93 0.62
C PHE A 14 -16.22 1.88 1.22
N VAL A 15 -15.17 2.12 0.44
CA VAL A 15 -13.77 2.15 0.90
C VAL A 15 -13.56 3.23 1.96
N LEU A 16 -14.06 4.45 1.72
CA LEU A 16 -13.96 5.55 2.69
C LEU A 16 -14.71 5.25 3.99
N LEU A 17 -15.89 4.65 3.90
CA LEU A 17 -16.65 4.20 5.08
C LEU A 17 -15.90 3.10 5.83
N MET A 18 -15.34 2.13 5.12
CA MET A 18 -14.54 1.07 5.73
C MET A 18 -13.31 1.63 6.43
N LEU A 19 -12.56 2.53 5.79
CA LEU A 19 -11.44 3.24 6.40
C LEU A 19 -11.89 4.05 7.62
N ALA A 20 -13.01 4.77 7.52
CA ALA A 20 -13.56 5.54 8.64
C ALA A 20 -13.98 4.65 9.82
N LEU A 21 -14.56 3.48 9.58
CA LEU A 21 -14.90 2.51 10.62
C LEU A 21 -13.63 1.92 11.27
N ASP A 22 -12.68 1.53 10.43
CA ASP A 22 -11.40 0.94 10.83
C ASP A 22 -10.56 1.89 11.72
N LEU A 23 -10.68 3.21 11.50
CA LEU A 23 -10.06 4.29 12.27
C LEU A 23 -10.88 4.77 13.47
N GLY A 24 -12.16 5.02 13.24
CA GLY A 24 -13.03 5.78 14.15
C GLY A 24 -13.68 4.92 15.22
N VAL A 25 -13.95 3.65 14.93
CA VAL A 25 -14.69 2.75 15.82
C VAL A 25 -13.78 1.70 16.44
N PHE A 26 -12.93 1.04 15.64
CA PHE A 26 -12.16 -0.11 16.13
C PHE A 26 -10.84 0.24 16.82
N HIS A 27 -10.19 1.35 16.44
CA HIS A 27 -8.83 1.67 16.91
C HIS A 27 -8.70 3.08 17.49
N ARG A 28 -9.80 3.64 18.02
CA ARG A 28 -9.85 5.00 18.57
C ARG A 28 -8.93 5.22 19.78
N LYS A 29 -8.48 4.14 20.44
CA LYS A 29 -7.49 4.16 21.52
C LYS A 29 -6.24 3.44 21.07
N ALA A 30 -5.10 4.08 21.22
CA ALA A 30 -3.81 3.55 20.84
C ALA A 30 -3.44 2.36 21.77
N HIS A 31 -3.78 1.16 21.32
CA HIS A 31 -3.55 -0.13 21.96
C HIS A 31 -2.65 -0.97 21.06
N VAL A 32 -1.80 -1.80 21.67
CA VAL A 32 -0.90 -2.70 20.95
C VAL A 32 -1.71 -3.88 20.42
N VAL A 33 -2.04 -3.85 19.14
CA VAL A 33 -2.83 -4.91 18.48
C VAL A 33 -2.18 -6.27 18.72
N LYS A 34 -2.92 -7.20 19.33
CA LYS A 34 -2.42 -8.57 19.59
C LYS A 34 -2.42 -9.37 18.29
N THR A 35 -1.48 -10.30 18.13
CA THR A 35 -1.37 -11.17 16.95
C THR A 35 -2.68 -11.89 16.59
N LYS A 36 -3.42 -12.38 17.60
CA LYS A 36 -4.72 -13.04 17.38
C LYS A 36 -5.79 -12.10 16.81
N GLU A 37 -5.82 -10.86 17.30
CA GLU A 37 -6.73 -9.81 16.82
C GLU A 37 -6.37 -9.40 15.39
N ALA A 38 -5.08 -9.24 15.11
CA ALA A 38 -4.56 -8.93 13.79
C ALA A 38 -4.88 -10.01 12.74
N LEU A 39 -4.75 -11.30 13.10
CA LEU A 39 -5.13 -12.42 12.23
C LEU A 39 -6.64 -12.48 11.96
N LEU A 40 -7.47 -12.22 12.97
CA LEU A 40 -8.93 -12.16 12.78
C LEU A 40 -9.31 -11.05 11.81
N TRP A 41 -8.74 -9.86 11.98
CA TRP A 41 -8.97 -8.74 11.05
C TRP A 41 -8.49 -9.05 9.65
N SER A 42 -7.34 -9.71 9.50
CA SER A 42 -6.86 -10.18 8.20
C SER A 42 -7.86 -11.13 7.53
N ALA A 43 -8.43 -12.08 8.30
CA ALA A 43 -9.45 -13.00 7.79
C ALA A 43 -10.73 -12.27 7.37
N VAL A 44 -11.16 -11.25 8.12
CA VAL A 44 -12.31 -10.40 7.76
C VAL A 44 -12.07 -9.68 6.43
N TRP A 45 -10.90 -9.07 6.26
CA TRP A 45 -10.53 -8.40 5.00
C TRP A 45 -10.50 -9.36 3.80
N ILE A 46 -9.95 -10.57 3.99
CA ILE A 46 -9.95 -11.61 2.96
C ILE A 46 -11.38 -12.03 2.62
N ALA A 47 -12.23 -12.28 3.63
CA ALA A 47 -13.61 -12.67 3.43
C ALA A 47 -14.41 -11.59 2.67
N LEU A 48 -14.18 -10.31 2.97
CA LEU A 48 -14.80 -9.20 2.24
C LEU A 48 -14.37 -9.15 0.78
N ALA A 49 -13.07 -9.35 0.49
CA ALA A 49 -12.59 -9.43 -0.89
C ALA A 49 -13.21 -10.60 -1.65
N LEU A 50 -13.37 -11.76 -1.00
CA LEU A 50 -14.03 -12.93 -1.60
C LEU A 50 -15.53 -12.72 -1.81
N LEU A 51 -16.22 -12.06 -0.89
CA LEU A 51 -17.63 -11.68 -1.04
C LEU A 51 -17.81 -10.70 -2.21
N PHE A 52 -16.93 -9.72 -2.34
CA PHE A 52 -16.92 -8.81 -3.48
C PHE A 52 -16.69 -9.56 -4.80
N ASN A 53 -15.76 -10.53 -4.81
CA ASN A 53 -15.53 -11.39 -5.97
C ASN A 53 -16.76 -12.23 -6.35
N LEU A 54 -17.49 -12.76 -5.38
CA LEU A 54 -18.77 -13.44 -5.61
C LEU A 54 -19.80 -12.49 -6.23
N GLY A 55 -19.85 -11.23 -5.76
CA GLY A 55 -20.65 -10.18 -6.39
C GLY A 55 -20.30 -9.97 -7.86
N ILE A 56 -19.00 -9.89 -8.19
CA ILE A 56 -18.53 -9.81 -9.59
C ILE A 56 -18.95 -11.06 -10.38
N TYR A 57 -18.83 -12.25 -9.80
CA TYR A 57 -19.20 -13.51 -10.46
C TYR A 57 -20.65 -13.52 -10.92
N PHE A 58 -21.58 -13.09 -10.07
CA PHE A 58 -23.00 -13.04 -10.43
C PHE A 58 -23.35 -11.90 -11.38
N TRP A 59 -22.61 -10.79 -11.34
CA TRP A 59 -22.94 -9.59 -12.11
C TRP A 59 -22.26 -9.52 -13.50
N GLN A 60 -20.96 -9.79 -13.55
CA GLN A 60 -20.14 -9.71 -14.78
C GLN A 60 -19.69 -11.09 -15.29
N GLY A 61 -19.98 -12.16 -14.55
CA GLY A 61 -19.68 -13.53 -14.94
C GLY A 61 -18.32 -14.04 -14.48
N GLN A 62 -18.06 -15.31 -14.78
CA GLN A 62 -16.91 -16.06 -14.28
C GLN A 62 -15.56 -15.48 -14.70
N LYS A 63 -15.44 -14.99 -15.93
CA LYS A 63 -14.16 -14.50 -16.46
C LYS A 63 -13.64 -13.30 -15.66
N VAL A 64 -14.50 -12.29 -15.46
CA VAL A 64 -14.12 -11.07 -14.73
C VAL A 64 -13.88 -11.36 -13.24
N ALA A 65 -14.64 -12.29 -12.66
CA ALA A 65 -14.38 -12.73 -11.29
C ALA A 65 -13.02 -13.44 -11.14
N LEU A 66 -12.62 -14.25 -12.13
CA LEU A 66 -11.28 -14.84 -12.12
C LEU A 66 -10.20 -13.76 -12.26
N GLU A 67 -10.38 -12.78 -13.14
CA GLU A 67 -9.45 -11.64 -13.27
C GLU A 67 -9.30 -10.87 -11.95
N PHE A 68 -10.41 -10.57 -11.26
CA PHE A 68 -10.38 -9.94 -9.94
C PHE A 68 -9.65 -10.80 -8.91
N LEU A 69 -10.01 -12.09 -8.82
CA LEU A 69 -9.44 -12.99 -7.81
C LEU A 69 -7.94 -13.19 -8.02
N THR A 70 -7.51 -13.46 -9.26
CA THR A 70 -6.10 -13.58 -9.60
C THR A 70 -5.36 -12.28 -9.31
N GLY A 71 -5.95 -11.14 -9.68
CA GLY A 71 -5.38 -9.85 -9.41
C GLY A 71 -5.22 -9.54 -7.93
N TYR A 72 -6.26 -9.82 -7.14
CA TYR A 72 -6.24 -9.68 -5.69
C TYR A 72 -5.17 -10.55 -5.06
N LEU A 73 -5.02 -11.81 -5.49
CA LEU A 73 -4.00 -12.71 -4.95
C LEU A 73 -2.58 -12.25 -5.31
N ILE A 74 -2.33 -11.75 -6.51
CA ILE A 74 -1.02 -11.19 -6.90
C ILE A 74 -0.70 -9.97 -6.03
N GLU A 75 -1.61 -9.01 -5.96
CA GLU A 75 -1.41 -7.79 -5.18
C GLU A 75 -1.27 -8.10 -3.69
N LYS A 76 -2.04 -9.05 -3.16
CA LYS A 76 -1.93 -9.49 -1.76
C LYS A 76 -0.58 -10.15 -1.47
N SER A 77 -0.07 -10.95 -2.40
CA SER A 77 1.23 -11.63 -2.25
C SER A 77 2.37 -10.62 -2.28
N LEU A 78 2.37 -9.71 -3.26
CA LEU A 78 3.39 -8.65 -3.37
C LEU A 78 3.34 -7.68 -2.18
N SER A 79 2.15 -7.43 -1.62
CA SER A 79 2.00 -6.60 -0.42
C SER A 79 2.68 -7.18 0.84
N VAL A 80 2.93 -8.50 0.90
CA VAL A 80 3.65 -9.12 2.02
C VAL A 80 5.11 -8.65 2.04
N ASP A 81 5.74 -8.57 0.87
CA ASP A 81 7.12 -8.06 0.74
C ASP A 81 7.21 -6.60 1.21
N ASN A 82 6.18 -5.81 0.91
CA ASN A 82 6.09 -4.41 1.36
C ASN A 82 6.10 -4.31 2.89
N ILE A 83 5.37 -5.21 3.58
CA ILE A 83 5.30 -5.24 5.05
C ILE A 83 6.67 -5.49 5.67
N PHE A 84 7.47 -6.40 5.11
CA PHE A 84 8.83 -6.63 5.63
C PHE A 84 9.69 -5.37 5.55
N VAL A 85 9.57 -4.60 4.46
CA VAL A 85 10.29 -3.32 4.36
C VAL A 85 9.77 -2.30 5.37
N PHE A 86 8.47 -2.27 5.63
CA PHE A 86 7.92 -1.37 6.66
C PHE A 86 8.44 -1.72 8.06
N ILE A 87 8.50 -3.01 8.41
CA ILE A 87 9.09 -3.49 9.68
C ILE A 87 10.55 -3.03 9.78
N MET A 88 11.34 -3.23 8.72
CA MET A 88 12.75 -2.81 8.69
C MET A 88 12.91 -1.30 8.85
N ILE A 89 12.08 -0.49 8.16
CA ILE A 89 12.10 0.98 8.29
C ILE A 89 11.76 1.38 9.73
N PHE A 90 10.69 0.83 10.31
CA PHE A 90 10.29 1.17 11.67
C PHE A 90 11.31 0.76 12.72
N ALA A 91 11.93 -0.42 12.57
CA ALA A 91 13.02 -0.88 13.42
C ALA A 91 14.24 0.03 13.31
N TYR A 92 14.66 0.37 12.09
CA TYR A 92 15.81 1.22 11.82
C TYR A 92 15.63 2.64 12.42
N PHE A 93 14.44 3.23 12.32
CA PHE A 93 14.15 4.55 12.90
C PHE A 93 13.69 4.50 14.37
N GLY A 94 13.60 3.32 14.97
CA GLY A 94 13.13 3.14 16.35
C GLY A 94 11.73 3.71 16.60
N VAL A 95 10.80 3.51 15.67
CA VAL A 95 9.45 4.10 15.74
C VAL A 95 8.65 3.45 16.87
N PRO A 96 8.17 4.21 17.86
CA PRO A 96 7.36 3.65 18.95
C PRO A 96 6.09 2.98 18.40
N ALA A 97 5.74 1.80 18.94
CA ALA A 97 4.60 1.00 18.49
C ALA A 97 3.27 1.79 18.46
N LEU A 98 3.10 2.73 19.38
CA LEU A 98 1.95 3.64 19.46
C LEU A 98 1.74 4.47 18.18
N TYR A 99 2.83 4.82 17.49
CA TYR A 99 2.81 5.71 16.33
C TYR A 99 2.94 4.95 15.00
N GLN A 100 3.34 3.68 15.02
CA GLN A 100 3.39 2.84 13.81
C GLN A 100 2.00 2.75 13.15
N HIS A 101 0.94 2.64 13.96
CA HIS A 101 -0.44 2.65 13.46
C HIS A 101 -0.77 3.91 12.66
N LYS A 102 -0.38 5.09 13.19
CA LYS A 102 -0.60 6.37 12.52
C LYS A 102 0.15 6.44 11.19
N VAL A 103 1.40 5.99 11.15
CA VAL A 103 2.19 5.98 9.92
C VAL A 103 1.60 5.02 8.89
N LEU A 104 1.23 3.79 9.29
CA LEU A 104 0.60 2.82 8.39
C LEU A 104 -0.73 3.32 7.85
N PHE A 105 -1.52 4.03 8.66
CA PHE A 105 -2.78 4.59 8.20
C PHE A 105 -2.58 5.64 7.10
N TRP A 106 -1.73 6.64 7.35
CA TRP A 106 -1.43 7.66 6.34
C TRP A 106 -0.72 7.05 5.13
N GLY A 107 0.13 6.04 5.37
CA GLY A 107 0.81 5.21 4.39
C GLY A 107 -0.15 4.51 3.42
N ILE A 108 -1.20 3.89 3.96
CA ILE A 108 -2.23 3.23 3.15
C ILE A 108 -3.03 4.25 2.35
N LEU A 109 -3.39 5.39 2.96
CA LEU A 109 -4.14 6.42 2.27
C LEU A 109 -3.35 7.03 1.10
N GLY A 110 -2.07 7.33 1.30
CA GLY A 110 -1.19 7.81 0.25
C GLY A 110 -0.95 6.75 -0.83
N ALA A 111 -0.69 5.50 -0.43
CA ALA A 111 -0.58 4.36 -1.36
C ALA A 111 -1.82 4.22 -2.25
N LEU A 112 -3.03 4.29 -1.71
CA LEU A 112 -4.27 4.22 -2.49
C LEU A 112 -4.36 5.34 -3.54
N VAL A 113 -4.00 6.56 -3.17
CA VAL A 113 -3.98 7.71 -4.10
C VAL A 113 -2.92 7.53 -5.17
N MET A 114 -1.69 7.17 -4.78
CA MET A 114 -0.58 6.96 -5.71
C MET A 114 -0.88 5.84 -6.69
N ARG A 115 -1.51 4.75 -6.22
CA ARG A 115 -1.91 3.64 -7.08
C ARG A 115 -3.07 3.99 -8.00
N ALA A 116 -4.05 4.77 -7.55
CA ALA A 116 -5.08 5.29 -8.45
C ALA A 116 -4.45 6.08 -9.61
N ILE A 117 -3.48 6.94 -9.31
CA ILE A 117 -2.74 7.71 -10.31
C ILE A 117 -1.95 6.78 -11.24
N PHE A 118 -1.18 5.84 -10.69
CA PHE A 118 -0.35 4.94 -11.48
C PHE A 118 -1.20 4.02 -12.36
N ILE A 119 -2.29 3.44 -11.86
CA ILE A 119 -3.20 2.58 -12.62
C ILE A 119 -3.82 3.37 -13.77
N ALA A 120 -4.36 4.56 -13.49
CA ALA A 120 -4.93 5.42 -14.53
C ALA A 120 -3.89 5.77 -15.61
N SER A 121 -2.66 6.10 -15.19
CA SER A 121 -1.57 6.40 -16.13
C SER A 121 -1.08 5.17 -16.90
N GLY A 122 -1.01 4.01 -16.25
CA GLY A 122 -0.49 2.76 -16.80
C GLY A 122 -1.44 2.18 -17.83
N VAL A 123 -2.76 2.16 -17.54
CA VAL A 123 -3.79 1.80 -18.52
C VAL A 123 -3.70 2.72 -19.74
N ALA A 124 -3.71 4.03 -19.52
CA ALA A 124 -3.65 5.00 -20.62
C ALA A 124 -2.37 4.86 -21.47
N LEU A 125 -1.26 4.47 -20.85
CA LEU A 125 0.01 4.25 -21.52
C LEU A 125 -0.02 2.96 -22.36
N ILE A 126 -0.56 1.86 -21.81
CA ILE A 126 -0.66 0.57 -22.50
C ILE A 126 -1.60 0.66 -23.70
N GLU A 127 -2.77 1.31 -23.54
CA GLU A 127 -3.72 1.50 -24.63
C GLU A 127 -3.11 2.26 -25.82
N ARG A 128 -2.21 3.20 -25.55
CA ARG A 128 -1.51 3.97 -26.60
C ARG A 128 -0.27 3.26 -27.14
N PHE A 129 0.43 2.51 -26.29
CA PHE A 129 1.74 1.93 -26.61
C PHE A 129 1.79 0.46 -26.19
N HIS A 130 1.14 -0.41 -26.95
CA HIS A 130 1.05 -1.85 -26.64
C HIS A 130 2.41 -2.55 -26.45
N TRP A 131 3.48 -2.07 -27.09
CA TRP A 131 4.84 -2.62 -26.94
C TRP A 131 5.43 -2.41 -25.54
N ILE A 132 4.86 -1.50 -24.73
CA ILE A 132 5.32 -1.21 -23.37
C ILE A 132 5.16 -2.41 -22.43
N ILE A 133 4.23 -3.31 -22.72
CA ILE A 133 4.05 -4.56 -21.97
C ILE A 133 5.33 -5.40 -22.05
N TYR A 134 6.01 -5.45 -23.19
CA TYR A 134 7.27 -6.19 -23.33
C TYR A 134 8.39 -5.55 -22.51
N VAL A 135 8.41 -4.21 -22.41
CA VAL A 135 9.37 -3.48 -21.56
C VAL A 135 9.12 -3.81 -20.10
N PHE A 136 7.87 -3.74 -19.65
CA PHE A 136 7.52 -4.10 -18.27
C PHE A 136 7.79 -5.57 -17.97
N GLY A 137 7.49 -6.49 -18.90
CA GLY A 137 7.81 -7.91 -18.73
C GLY A 137 9.31 -8.16 -18.60
N ALA A 138 10.12 -7.53 -19.45
CA ALA A 138 11.58 -7.59 -19.32
C ALA A 138 12.07 -7.00 -17.99
N PHE A 139 11.47 -5.88 -17.55
CA PHE A 139 11.77 -5.28 -16.26
C PHE A 139 11.45 -6.23 -15.09
N LEU A 140 10.29 -6.88 -15.08
CA LEU A 140 9.89 -7.87 -14.06
C LEU A 140 10.81 -9.09 -14.03
N ILE A 141 11.26 -9.57 -15.19
CA ILE A 141 12.26 -10.66 -15.26
C ILE A 141 13.57 -10.18 -14.61
N LEU A 142 14.05 -8.99 -14.95
CA LEU A 142 15.28 -8.44 -14.38
C LEU A 142 15.16 -8.24 -12.86
N THR A 143 14.03 -7.74 -12.36
CA THR A 143 13.82 -7.55 -10.91
C THR A 143 13.71 -8.88 -10.19
N GLY A 144 12.96 -9.84 -10.73
CA GLY A 144 12.85 -11.20 -10.19
C GLY A 144 14.20 -11.93 -10.15
N VAL A 145 14.99 -11.83 -11.22
CA VAL A 145 16.35 -12.38 -11.29
C VAL A 145 17.27 -11.73 -10.27
N LYS A 146 17.21 -10.40 -10.14
CA LYS A 146 18.00 -9.66 -9.14
C LYS A 146 17.62 -10.07 -7.71
N MET A 147 16.34 -10.28 -7.44
CA MET A 147 15.85 -10.75 -6.14
C MET A 147 16.33 -12.17 -5.83
N ALA A 148 16.36 -13.06 -6.83
CA ALA A 148 16.84 -14.43 -6.64
C ALA A 148 18.35 -14.51 -6.30
N TRP A 149 19.16 -13.58 -6.81
CA TRP A 149 20.61 -13.56 -6.60
C TRP A 149 21.07 -12.67 -5.43
N GLN A 150 20.27 -11.70 -4.97
CA GLN A 150 20.59 -10.91 -3.79
C GLN A 150 20.17 -11.63 -2.51
N LYS A 151 21.09 -12.41 -1.94
CA LYS A 151 21.02 -12.82 -0.53
C LYS A 151 21.48 -11.65 0.33
N ASP A 152 20.65 -11.26 1.29
CA ASP A 152 20.84 -10.14 2.23
C ASP A 152 20.71 -8.73 1.61
N LYS A 153 19.46 -8.25 1.51
CA LYS A 153 19.19 -6.81 1.44
C LYS A 153 19.31 -6.23 2.85
N GLU A 154 20.52 -5.85 3.25
CA GLU A 154 20.63 -4.77 4.23
C GLU A 154 20.05 -3.50 3.59
N ILE A 155 18.77 -3.24 3.86
CA ILE A 155 18.15 -1.98 3.47
C ILE A 155 18.81 -0.91 4.31
N HIS A 156 19.50 0.04 3.67
CA HIS A 156 20.03 1.24 4.30
C HIS A 156 19.12 2.43 3.96
N PRO A 157 18.11 2.76 4.77
CA PRO A 157 17.17 3.85 4.47
C PRO A 157 17.85 5.22 4.30
N GLU A 158 19.02 5.40 4.94
CA GLU A 158 19.86 6.60 4.89
C GLU A 158 20.41 6.94 3.49
N LYS A 159 20.57 5.93 2.64
CA LYS A 159 21.05 6.11 1.27
C LYS A 159 19.94 6.47 0.30
N ASN A 160 18.67 6.51 0.74
CA ASN A 160 17.56 6.86 -0.12
C ASN A 160 17.75 8.30 -0.67
N PRO A 161 17.88 8.48 -2.00
CA PRO A 161 18.08 9.79 -2.62
C PRO A 161 16.98 10.78 -2.24
N LEU A 162 15.74 10.30 -2.10
CA LEU A 162 14.58 11.10 -1.73
C LEU A 162 14.68 11.60 -0.28
N LEU A 163 15.22 10.80 0.64
CA LEU A 163 15.47 11.23 2.01
C LEU A 163 16.53 12.35 2.06
N ARG A 164 17.60 12.22 1.28
CA ARG A 164 18.65 13.25 1.19
C ARG A 164 18.13 14.54 0.59
N LEU A 165 17.32 14.44 -0.46
CA LEU A 165 16.67 15.58 -1.08
C LEU A 165 15.71 16.26 -0.10
N PHE A 166 14.87 15.49 0.60
CA PHE A 166 13.92 16.03 1.58
C PHE A 166 14.63 16.74 2.73
N ARG A 167 15.67 16.13 3.32
CA ARG A 167 16.49 16.75 4.39
C ARG A 167 17.18 18.04 3.95
N ARG A 168 17.43 18.21 2.64
CA ARG A 168 17.97 19.45 2.07
C ARG A 168 16.90 20.53 1.88
N LEU A 169 15.65 20.14 1.63
CA LEU A 169 14.53 21.05 1.36
C LEU A 169 13.84 21.52 2.65
N MET A 170 13.76 20.66 3.68
CA MET A 170 13.06 20.96 4.93
C MET A 170 13.88 20.50 6.15
N PRO A 171 14.01 21.34 7.19
CA PRO A 171 14.71 20.95 8.40
C PRO A 171 13.93 19.89 9.18
N VAL A 172 14.65 18.90 9.72
CA VAL A 172 14.09 17.77 10.46
C VAL A 172 14.50 17.88 11.92
N THR A 173 13.60 17.59 12.87
CA THR A 173 13.92 17.56 14.30
C THR A 173 14.69 16.29 14.68
N ASP A 174 15.58 16.38 15.67
CA ASP A 174 16.38 15.23 16.12
C ASP A 174 15.57 14.20 16.94
N ARG A 175 14.45 14.63 17.52
CA ARG A 175 13.61 13.80 18.41
C ARG A 175 12.19 13.67 17.90
N TYR A 176 11.54 12.58 18.30
CA TYR A 176 10.10 12.40 18.13
C TYR A 176 9.34 13.40 19.00
N HIS A 177 8.37 14.10 18.40
CA HIS A 177 7.46 15.01 19.09
C HIS A 177 6.07 14.39 19.16
N GLY A 178 5.98 13.29 19.93
CA GLY A 178 4.76 12.50 20.00
C GLY A 178 4.35 11.93 18.63
N GLY A 179 3.05 11.98 18.33
CA GLY A 179 2.50 11.52 17.06
C GLY A 179 2.50 12.58 15.96
N ASP A 180 3.04 13.78 16.18
CA ASP A 180 2.94 14.87 15.20
C ASP A 180 3.94 14.71 14.07
N PHE A 181 3.50 14.97 12.84
CA PHE A 181 4.35 14.92 11.64
C PHE A 181 5.15 16.21 11.43
N PHE A 182 4.61 17.33 11.91
CA PHE A 182 5.24 18.64 11.79
C PHE A 182 5.14 19.37 13.12
N VAL A 183 6.20 20.08 13.47
CA VAL A 183 6.22 20.94 14.65
C VAL A 183 6.71 22.33 14.25
N LYS A 184 6.15 23.35 14.89
CA LYS A 184 6.60 24.73 14.70
C LYS A 184 7.58 25.08 15.81
N GLN A 185 8.82 25.36 15.45
CA GLN A 185 9.87 25.80 16.38
C GLN A 185 10.46 27.13 15.89
N ALA A 186 10.56 28.12 16.77
CA ALA A 186 11.10 29.45 16.47
C ALA A 186 10.50 30.10 15.19
N GLY A 187 9.19 29.93 14.97
CA GLY A 187 8.48 30.50 13.81
C GLY A 187 8.59 29.70 12.50
N ARG A 188 9.45 28.68 12.41
CA ARG A 188 9.61 27.80 11.24
C ARG A 188 8.95 26.43 11.46
N TYR A 189 8.48 25.82 10.39
CA TYR A 189 8.02 24.43 10.38
C TYR A 189 9.21 23.48 10.25
N PHE A 190 9.21 22.44 11.08
CA PHE A 190 10.15 21.34 11.04
C PHE A 190 9.38 20.04 10.84
N ALA A 191 9.89 19.17 9.98
CA ALA A 191 9.40 17.81 9.87
C ALA A 191 9.92 16.99 11.05
N THR A 192 9.08 16.13 11.62
CA THR A 192 9.52 15.18 12.65
C THR A 192 10.09 13.92 12.01
N PRO A 193 10.86 13.11 12.76
CA PRO A 193 11.29 11.78 12.30
C PRO A 193 10.10 10.90 11.87
N LEU A 194 8.91 11.09 12.46
CA LEU A 194 7.72 10.33 12.10
C LEU A 194 7.23 10.65 10.67
N PHE A 195 7.34 11.90 10.24
CA PHE A 195 7.00 12.28 8.86
C PHE A 195 8.03 11.73 7.86
N VAL A 196 9.30 11.74 8.24
CA VAL A 196 10.37 11.14 7.43
C VAL A 196 10.11 9.65 7.20
N VAL A 197 9.71 8.93 8.25
CA VAL A 197 9.32 7.52 8.16
C VAL A 197 8.12 7.35 7.23
N LEU A 198 7.07 8.17 7.37
CA LEU A 198 5.91 8.13 6.46
C LEU A 198 6.34 8.32 5.01
N LEU A 199 7.19 9.31 4.73
CA LEU A 199 7.69 9.58 3.38
C LEU A 199 8.49 8.38 2.81
N LEU A 200 9.27 7.71 3.64
CA LEU A 200 9.99 6.49 3.24
C LEU A 200 9.06 5.32 2.96
N VAL A 201 8.02 5.13 3.77
CA VAL A 201 6.99 4.10 3.56
C VAL A 201 6.29 4.34 2.22
N GLU A 202 5.82 5.57 1.98
CA GLU A 202 5.17 5.97 0.71
C GLU A 202 6.08 5.80 -0.51
N THR A 203 7.34 6.23 -0.39
CA THR A 203 8.33 6.08 -1.45
C THR A 203 8.59 4.61 -1.76
N THR A 204 8.65 3.78 -0.72
CA THR A 204 8.87 2.35 -0.88
C THR A 204 7.66 1.69 -1.54
N ASP A 205 6.43 2.02 -1.13
CA ASP A 205 5.23 1.49 -1.81
C ASP A 205 5.18 1.92 -3.27
N LEU A 206 5.56 3.16 -3.59
CA LEU A 206 5.68 3.62 -4.97
C LEU A 206 6.66 2.80 -5.79
N ILE A 207 7.83 2.46 -5.23
CA ILE A 207 8.80 1.58 -5.88
C ILE A 207 8.20 0.20 -6.12
N PHE A 208 7.47 -0.35 -5.15
CA PHE A 208 6.80 -1.65 -5.30
C PHE A 208 5.65 -1.63 -6.30
N ALA A 209 4.94 -0.51 -6.43
CA ALA A 209 3.89 -0.35 -7.44
C ALA A 209 4.45 -0.45 -8.87
N VAL A 210 5.74 -0.17 -9.08
CA VAL A 210 6.40 -0.38 -10.39
C VAL A 210 6.44 -1.85 -10.78
N ASP A 211 6.56 -2.77 -9.82
CA ASP A 211 6.53 -4.21 -10.07
C ASP A 211 5.07 -4.73 -10.11
N SER A 212 4.22 -4.27 -9.20
CA SER A 212 2.87 -4.82 -9.05
C SER A 212 1.94 -4.42 -10.18
N ILE A 213 2.04 -3.19 -10.69
CA ILE A 213 1.09 -2.65 -11.68
C ILE A 213 1.20 -3.34 -13.04
N PRO A 214 2.40 -3.56 -13.60
CA PRO A 214 2.49 -4.32 -14.84
C PRO A 214 2.07 -5.78 -14.67
N ALA A 215 2.29 -6.38 -13.50
CA ALA A 215 1.85 -7.75 -13.22
C ALA A 215 0.33 -7.87 -13.25
N ILE A 216 -0.40 -6.93 -12.64
CA ILE A 216 -1.87 -6.93 -12.69
C ILE A 216 -2.41 -6.54 -14.08
N LEU A 217 -1.76 -5.60 -14.78
CA LEU A 217 -2.17 -5.20 -16.14
C LEU A 217 -1.94 -6.31 -17.17
N ALA A 218 -1.07 -7.27 -16.89
CA ALA A 218 -0.92 -8.48 -17.70
C ALA A 218 -2.09 -9.48 -17.53
N ILE A 219 -2.87 -9.37 -16.45
CA ILE A 219 -4.07 -10.20 -16.21
C ILE A 219 -5.29 -9.53 -16.84
N THR A 220 -5.50 -8.25 -16.54
CA THR A 220 -6.67 -7.51 -17.00
C THR A 220 -6.34 -6.05 -17.25
N LEU A 221 -6.95 -5.50 -18.30
CA LEU A 221 -6.88 -4.08 -18.62
C LEU A 221 -8.12 -3.33 -18.14
N ASP A 222 -9.07 -3.99 -17.47
CA ASP A 222 -10.22 -3.32 -16.86
C ASP A 222 -9.76 -2.50 -15.64
N PRO A 223 -9.77 -1.16 -15.72
CA PRO A 223 -9.23 -0.31 -14.66
C PRO A 223 -9.99 -0.47 -13.35
N PHE A 224 -11.28 -0.84 -13.40
CA PHE A 224 -12.09 -1.06 -12.22
C PHE A 224 -11.65 -2.33 -11.48
N ILE A 225 -11.37 -3.41 -12.20
CA ILE A 225 -10.89 -4.66 -11.61
C ILE A 225 -9.48 -4.51 -11.08
N VAL A 226 -8.59 -3.84 -11.83
CA VAL A 226 -7.24 -3.51 -11.38
C VAL A 226 -7.28 -2.68 -10.10
N TYR A 227 -8.08 -1.60 -10.07
CA TYR A 227 -8.18 -0.73 -8.90
C TYR A 227 -8.81 -1.44 -7.69
N THR A 228 -9.95 -2.10 -7.86
CA THR A 228 -10.67 -2.71 -6.74
C THR A 228 -9.87 -3.86 -6.11
N SER A 229 -9.25 -4.73 -6.92
CA SER A 229 -8.40 -5.83 -6.42
C SER A 229 -7.21 -5.29 -5.61
N ASN A 230 -6.61 -4.20 -6.08
CA ASN A 230 -5.52 -3.52 -5.42
C ASN A 230 -5.94 -2.91 -4.08
N VAL A 231 -7.06 -2.19 -4.06
CA VAL A 231 -7.62 -1.57 -2.86
C VAL A 231 -7.91 -2.63 -1.79
N PHE A 232 -8.55 -3.74 -2.15
CA PHE A 232 -8.80 -4.84 -1.21
C PHE A 232 -7.52 -5.46 -0.66
N ALA A 233 -6.47 -5.59 -1.48
CA ALA A 233 -5.18 -6.12 -1.03
C ALA A 233 -4.54 -5.21 0.03
N ILE A 234 -4.56 -3.90 -0.19
CA ILE A 234 -3.94 -2.88 0.67
C ILE A 234 -4.72 -2.64 1.96
N LEU A 235 -6.06 -2.64 1.92
CA LEU A 235 -6.87 -2.42 3.13
C LEU A 235 -6.55 -3.45 4.24
N GLY A 236 -6.27 -4.69 3.85
CA GLY A 236 -5.84 -5.74 4.78
C GLY A 236 -4.35 -5.73 5.15
N LEU A 237 -3.56 -4.77 4.67
CA LEU A 237 -2.11 -4.69 4.91
C LEU A 237 -1.82 -4.36 6.37
N ARG A 238 -2.57 -3.43 6.97
CA ARG A 238 -2.36 -3.02 8.37
C ARG A 238 -2.54 -4.18 9.35
N SER A 239 -3.59 -4.98 9.19
CA SER A 239 -3.81 -6.18 10.01
C SER A 239 -2.70 -7.22 9.79
N LEU A 240 -2.23 -7.37 8.55
CA LEU A 240 -1.16 -8.31 8.25
C LEU A 240 0.19 -7.86 8.82
N TYR A 241 0.47 -6.55 8.83
CA TYR A 241 1.62 -5.96 9.50
C TYR A 241 1.66 -6.33 10.98
N PHE A 242 0.58 -6.07 11.73
CA PHE A 242 0.56 -6.38 13.16
C PHE A 242 0.56 -7.88 13.46
N ALA A 243 0.04 -8.70 12.55
CA ALA A 243 0.14 -10.16 12.65
C ALA A 243 1.60 -10.62 12.50
N LEU A 244 2.32 -10.12 11.50
CA LEU A 244 3.72 -10.48 11.24
C LEU A 244 4.67 -9.91 12.29
N ALA A 245 4.54 -8.62 12.61
CA ALA A 245 5.36 -7.95 13.62
C ALA A 245 5.17 -8.52 15.04
N GLY A 246 4.05 -9.19 15.31
CA GLY A 246 3.81 -9.88 16.57
C GLY A 246 4.30 -11.33 16.62
N ILE A 247 4.83 -11.87 15.53
CA ILE A 247 5.40 -13.23 15.43
C ILE A 247 6.94 -13.17 15.35
N MET A 248 7.49 -12.11 14.75
CA MET A 248 8.93 -11.82 14.70
C MET A 248 9.44 -11.24 16.02
#